data_AF-A0A9D6ISH1-F1
#
_entry.id   AF-A0A9D6ISH1-F1
#
_cell.length_a   1.000
_cell.length_b   1.000
_cell.length_c   1.000
_cell.angle_alpha   90.00
_cell.angle_beta   90.00
_cell.angle_gamma   90.00
#
_symmetry.space_group_name_H-M   'P 1'
#
loop_
_entity.id
_entity.type
_entity.pdbx_description
1 polymer ?
#
loop_
_entity_poly.entity_id
_entity_poly.type
_entity_poly.pdbx_seq_one_letter_code
_entity_poly.pdbx_strand_id
1 'polypeptide(L)'
;TGVFKLYRGVVFPANVKNCTACHVDDRWKTKPSRVACGACHDNIWFGEAAAMPKTSKAHPGGPQASDAACAACHAADSGGVAPPISVVHKVTPAASLSGATLNKVDFSLTPPANGKFYVAGEKPVLAIVVRDDNGNPIDHTKISESTFSVASFMVYGPRYESKPVLTNAARNADSRARASATSSIAAAGTPKGWTFADGDTFKIAVNGGPVQVLSAPAGLQTPEQVRDWLKANLKDVTVTSNNTAGSINLLSNVLGAPTSRFEIYNSPVTTKMGWKPGPLNLVREGKIYGQTAGTTMEPYVVMGAVSIPANDLRPRSDPMLFTDPLVIRSAEKVTYQLDDVKGLTPGTYMVYSYVIPNGVLAGTVAAPGPKGAPNAAAKALNASREAIGLMTFQVGTETPEKKVATNCSNCHADTIWHLDEGPIHSAPFDPDYCKACHDYQRWNGTGDLFPRTGGNSTAGWAGYGAKPIGPRVHGVHRGAYLDHPEYVYAGDPNAFNEIIFPQDIRNCTKCHSADTTGTWKTNPNRLACSSCHDSAKAISHMDLQVKNPNPADPYDVRRVETCAVCHGLGRDFAVDKVHNVSNPFKPPYPREREQ
;
A
#
# COMPACT_ATOMS: atom_id res chain seq x y z
N THR A 1 1.50 29.92 -33.58
CA THR A 1 2.00 30.13 -32.21
C THR A 1 2.49 28.80 -31.61
N GLY A 2 3.28 28.03 -32.38
CA GLY A 2 3.50 26.59 -32.17
C GLY A 2 4.45 26.24 -31.03
N VAL A 3 4.02 26.45 -29.78
CA VAL A 3 4.64 25.79 -28.64
C VAL A 3 4.21 24.33 -28.67
N PHE A 4 5.02 23.47 -29.29
CA PHE A 4 4.88 22.03 -29.13
C PHE A 4 5.23 21.69 -27.68
N LYS A 5 4.19 21.52 -26.85
CA LYS A 5 4.37 21.01 -25.49
C LYS A 5 4.76 19.54 -25.58
N LEU A 6 5.86 19.16 -24.94
CA LEU A 6 6.32 17.78 -24.89
C LEU A 6 5.34 16.95 -24.03
N TYR A 7 4.49 16.13 -24.66
CA TYR A 7 3.60 15.19 -23.96
C TYR A 7 4.29 13.87 -23.54
N ARG A 8 5.63 13.86 -23.47
CA ARG A 8 6.45 12.67 -23.21
C ARG A 8 6.25 12.05 -21.81
N GLY A 9 5.53 12.73 -20.92
CA GLY A 9 5.22 12.25 -19.56
C GLY A 9 3.77 11.82 -19.34
N VAL A 10 2.90 11.84 -20.36
CA VAL A 10 1.51 11.39 -20.21
C VAL A 10 1.47 9.87 -20.27
N VAL A 11 1.09 9.24 -19.16
CA VAL A 11 0.99 7.78 -19.04
C VAL A 11 -0.45 7.38 -18.79
N PHE A 12 -0.92 6.35 -19.48
CA PHE A 12 -2.18 5.67 -19.16
C PHE A 12 -1.88 4.48 -18.24
N PRO A 13 -2.57 4.33 -17.08
CA PRO A 13 -2.19 3.31 -16.10
C PRO A 13 -2.33 1.86 -16.60
N ALA A 14 -3.28 1.60 -17.50
CA ALA A 14 -3.46 0.29 -18.12
C ALA A 14 -2.63 0.14 -19.41
N ASN A 15 -2.46 -1.10 -19.87
CA ASN A 15 -1.78 -1.39 -21.13
C ASN A 15 -2.54 -0.75 -22.31
N VAL A 16 -1.90 0.22 -22.99
CA VAL A 16 -2.47 0.95 -24.13
C VAL A 16 -2.86 0.05 -25.32
N LYS A 17 -2.35 -1.19 -25.39
CA LYS A 17 -2.82 -2.20 -26.35
C LYS A 17 -4.24 -2.71 -26.06
N ASN A 18 -4.78 -2.47 -24.86
CA ASN A 18 -6.14 -2.85 -24.51
C ASN A 18 -7.14 -1.90 -25.18
N CYS A 19 -7.40 -2.11 -26.46
CA CYS A 19 -8.24 -1.21 -27.25
C CYS A 19 -9.66 -1.09 -26.69
N THR A 20 -10.20 -2.17 -26.09
CA THR A 20 -11.54 -2.15 -25.47
C THR A 20 -11.61 -1.37 -24.16
N ALA A 21 -10.47 -0.91 -23.60
CA ALA A 21 -10.47 -0.02 -22.45
C ALA A 21 -11.08 1.35 -22.77
N CYS A 22 -10.93 1.81 -24.02
CA CYS A 22 -11.44 3.11 -24.48
C CYS A 22 -12.47 2.98 -25.61
N HIS A 23 -12.32 1.98 -26.48
CA HIS A 23 -13.22 1.77 -27.62
C HIS A 23 -14.45 0.98 -27.20
N VAL A 24 -15.62 1.53 -27.49
CA VAL A 24 -16.93 0.94 -27.21
C VAL A 24 -17.47 0.08 -28.36
N ASP A 25 -16.73 -0.03 -29.47
CA ASP A 25 -17.05 -0.84 -30.64
C ASP A 25 -15.78 -1.36 -31.34
N ASP A 26 -15.95 -2.26 -32.31
CA ASP A 26 -14.85 -2.97 -32.99
C ASP A 26 -14.14 -2.19 -34.10
N ARG A 27 -14.39 -0.88 -34.28
CA ARG A 27 -13.73 -0.10 -35.34
C ARG A 27 -12.21 -0.04 -35.18
N TRP A 28 -11.69 -0.18 -33.96
CA TRP A 28 -10.25 -0.26 -33.70
C TRP A 28 -9.57 -1.42 -34.43
N LYS A 29 -10.29 -2.54 -34.69
CA LYS A 29 -9.79 -3.70 -35.45
C LYS A 29 -10.41 -3.87 -36.83
N THR A 30 -11.62 -3.32 -37.07
CA THR A 30 -12.32 -3.50 -38.35
C THR A 30 -12.12 -2.36 -39.34
N LYS A 31 -11.64 -1.20 -38.90
CA LYS A 31 -11.40 -0.01 -39.75
C LYS A 31 -10.03 0.63 -39.50
N PRO A 32 -8.91 -0.09 -39.72
CA PRO A 32 -7.58 0.49 -39.61
C PRO A 32 -7.37 1.63 -40.62
N SER A 33 -6.65 2.67 -40.21
CA SER A 33 -6.28 3.80 -41.06
C SER A 33 -4.87 4.29 -40.74
N ARG A 34 -4.23 4.94 -41.71
CA ARG A 34 -2.88 5.51 -41.54
C ARG A 34 -2.84 6.51 -40.38
N VAL A 35 -3.89 7.32 -40.23
CA VAL A 35 -4.01 8.32 -39.16
C VAL A 35 -4.17 7.66 -37.79
N ALA A 36 -5.05 6.66 -37.67
CA ALA A 36 -5.31 6.01 -36.39
C ALA A 36 -4.11 5.15 -35.94
N CYS A 37 -3.58 4.30 -36.83
CA CYS A 37 -2.45 3.43 -36.50
C CYS A 37 -1.15 4.24 -36.32
N GLY A 38 -0.93 5.27 -37.15
CA GLY A 38 0.24 6.14 -37.05
C GLY A 38 0.28 6.99 -35.78
N ALA A 39 -0.83 7.14 -35.05
CA ALA A 39 -0.83 7.84 -33.76
C ALA A 39 -0.05 7.09 -32.66
N CYS A 40 0.00 5.76 -32.72
CA CYS A 40 0.77 4.92 -31.78
C CYS A 40 1.99 4.25 -32.45
N HIS A 41 1.91 4.00 -33.75
CA HIS A 41 3.02 3.56 -34.59
C HIS A 41 3.62 4.76 -35.33
N ASP A 42 3.96 5.80 -34.58
CA ASP A 42 4.44 7.09 -35.06
C ASP A 42 5.80 7.01 -35.77
N ASN A 43 6.52 5.91 -35.54
CA ASN A 43 7.74 5.58 -36.26
C ASN A 43 7.49 4.85 -37.59
N ILE A 44 6.26 4.57 -38.00
CA ILE A 44 5.94 3.90 -39.26
C ILE A 44 5.48 4.90 -40.32
N TRP A 45 6.17 4.92 -41.45
CA TRP A 45 5.89 5.79 -42.57
C TRP A 45 5.10 5.05 -43.65
N PHE A 46 3.87 5.51 -43.91
CA PHE A 46 2.97 4.92 -44.91
C PHE A 46 3.09 5.58 -46.29
N GLY A 47 3.97 6.56 -46.48
CA GLY A 47 4.16 7.27 -47.75
C GLY A 47 5.37 6.77 -48.54
N GLU A 48 5.73 7.51 -49.58
CA GLU A 48 6.91 7.25 -50.41
C GLU A 48 8.21 7.37 -49.60
N ALA A 49 9.17 6.47 -49.85
CA ALA A 49 10.45 6.43 -49.13
C ALA A 49 11.24 7.74 -49.28
N ALA A 50 11.14 8.41 -50.43
CA ALA A 50 11.79 9.69 -50.68
C ALA A 50 11.31 10.83 -49.76
N ALA A 51 10.07 10.73 -49.25
CA ALA A 51 9.46 11.71 -48.34
C ALA A 51 9.52 11.27 -46.86
N MET A 52 10.16 10.14 -46.57
CA MET A 52 10.18 9.56 -45.22
C MET A 52 11.04 10.39 -44.26
N PRO A 53 10.54 10.75 -43.07
CA PRO A 53 11.36 11.36 -42.03
C PRO A 53 12.50 10.42 -41.59
N LYS A 54 13.69 10.96 -41.31
CA LYS A 54 14.88 10.18 -40.90
C LYS A 54 14.66 9.31 -39.65
N THR A 55 13.72 9.69 -38.79
CA THR A 55 13.37 8.97 -37.55
C THR A 55 12.34 7.86 -37.75
N SER A 56 11.76 7.74 -38.95
CA SER A 56 10.71 6.77 -39.27
C SER A 56 11.28 5.58 -40.05
N LYS A 57 10.53 4.48 -40.05
CA LYS A 57 10.77 3.26 -40.82
C LYS A 57 9.67 3.13 -41.86
N ALA A 58 10.03 2.71 -43.07
CA ALA A 58 9.04 2.51 -44.13
C ALA A 58 8.07 1.38 -43.74
N HIS A 59 6.79 1.57 -44.04
CA HIS A 59 5.78 0.54 -43.87
C HIS A 59 6.15 -0.70 -44.71
N PRO A 60 6.25 -1.91 -44.13
CA PRO A 60 6.75 -3.10 -44.84
C PRO A 60 5.92 -3.51 -46.07
N GLY A 61 4.63 -3.18 -46.09
CA GLY A 61 3.74 -3.39 -47.24
C GLY A 61 3.87 -2.33 -48.35
N GLY A 62 4.87 -1.45 -48.25
CA GLY A 62 5.08 -0.33 -49.17
C GLY A 62 4.16 0.86 -48.91
N PRO A 63 4.32 1.94 -49.71
CA PRO A 63 3.50 3.14 -49.63
C PRO A 63 2.01 2.83 -49.82
N GLN A 64 1.17 3.45 -49.00
CA GLN A 64 -0.29 3.29 -49.01
C GLN A 64 -0.93 4.60 -49.46
N ALA A 65 -1.59 4.58 -50.63
CA ALA A 65 -2.27 5.75 -51.18
C ALA A 65 -3.56 6.12 -50.40
N SER A 66 -4.23 5.13 -49.82
CA SER A 66 -5.46 5.30 -49.03
C SER A 66 -5.57 4.25 -47.92
N ASP A 67 -6.56 4.41 -47.04
CA ASP A 67 -6.81 3.48 -45.93
C ASP A 67 -7.61 2.23 -46.37
N ALA A 68 -8.08 2.18 -47.63
CA ALA A 68 -9.02 1.16 -48.11
C ALA A 68 -8.43 -0.27 -48.08
N ALA A 69 -7.12 -0.40 -48.29
CA ALA A 69 -6.43 -1.69 -48.32
C ALA A 69 -5.97 -2.17 -46.94
N CYS A 70 -6.04 -1.31 -45.90
CA CYS A 70 -5.46 -1.62 -44.59
C CYS A 70 -6.09 -2.87 -43.97
N ALA A 71 -7.41 -3.03 -44.05
CA ALA A 71 -8.12 -4.20 -43.48
C ALA A 71 -7.87 -5.51 -44.25
N ALA A 72 -7.45 -5.44 -45.52
CA ALA A 72 -7.12 -6.63 -46.30
C ALA A 72 -5.77 -7.22 -45.90
N CYS A 73 -4.80 -6.37 -45.57
CA CYS A 73 -3.49 -6.79 -45.06
C CYS A 73 -3.53 -7.03 -43.54
N HIS A 74 -4.13 -6.13 -42.78
CA HIS A 74 -4.30 -6.20 -41.32
C HIS A 74 -5.75 -6.54 -40.97
N ALA A 75 -6.10 -7.83 -41.10
CA ALA A 75 -7.43 -8.31 -40.77
C ALA A 75 -7.74 -8.16 -39.27
N ALA A 76 -9.03 -8.08 -38.94
CA ALA A 76 -9.48 -7.86 -37.56
C ALA A 76 -9.05 -8.99 -36.62
N ASP A 77 -9.35 -10.24 -36.96
CA ASP A 77 -9.19 -11.39 -36.06
C ASP A 77 -8.37 -12.55 -36.64
N SER A 78 -8.53 -12.83 -37.93
CA SER A 78 -7.81 -13.91 -38.62
C SER A 78 -7.81 -13.66 -40.12
N GLY A 79 -6.84 -14.24 -40.85
CA GLY A 79 -6.83 -14.25 -42.31
C GLY A 79 -6.57 -12.87 -42.92
N GLY A 80 -5.28 -12.53 -43.06
CA GLY A 80 -4.76 -11.34 -43.72
C GLY A 80 -3.28 -11.57 -44.09
N VAL A 81 -2.69 -10.67 -44.86
CA VAL A 81 -1.28 -10.79 -45.29
C VAL A 81 -0.31 -10.53 -44.13
N ALA A 82 -0.71 -9.71 -43.17
CA ALA A 82 0.02 -9.40 -41.95
C ALA A 82 -0.70 -9.99 -40.72
N PRO A 83 -0.02 -10.11 -39.57
CA PRO A 83 -0.64 -10.57 -38.33
C PRO A 83 -1.94 -9.78 -38.02
N PRO A 84 -3.04 -10.47 -37.64
CA PRO A 84 -4.30 -9.82 -37.35
C PRO A 84 -4.20 -8.81 -36.21
N ILE A 85 -5.00 -7.73 -36.30
CA ILE A 85 -4.96 -6.61 -35.36
C ILE A 85 -5.28 -7.09 -33.94
N SER A 86 -6.30 -7.92 -33.75
CA SER A 86 -6.66 -8.42 -32.41
C SER A 86 -5.64 -9.39 -31.84
N VAL A 87 -4.78 -10.00 -32.66
CA VAL A 87 -3.70 -10.89 -32.23
C VAL A 87 -2.49 -10.11 -31.74
N VAL A 88 -2.04 -9.10 -32.49
CA VAL A 88 -0.86 -8.29 -32.10
C VAL A 88 -1.17 -7.24 -31.03
N HIS A 89 -2.44 -6.84 -30.93
CA HIS A 89 -2.99 -6.05 -29.83
C HIS A 89 -3.69 -6.93 -28.80
N LYS A 90 -3.54 -8.26 -28.89
CA LYS A 90 -4.02 -9.15 -27.84
C LYS A 90 -3.29 -8.77 -26.57
N VAL A 91 -4.04 -8.19 -25.66
CA VAL A 91 -3.68 -8.24 -24.26
C VAL A 91 -4.06 -9.66 -23.86
N THR A 92 -3.11 -10.62 -23.98
CA THR A 92 -3.08 -11.69 -22.97
C THR A 92 -3.22 -10.96 -21.66
N PRO A 93 -4.16 -11.36 -20.75
CA PRO A 93 -4.33 -10.70 -19.44
C PRO A 93 -2.95 -10.34 -19.07
N ALA A 94 -2.69 -9.03 -19.14
CA ALA A 94 -1.32 -8.65 -19.01
C ALA A 94 -1.01 -9.32 -17.69
N ALA A 95 0.10 -10.02 -17.63
CA ALA A 95 0.99 -9.68 -16.57
C ALA A 95 0.44 -8.42 -15.89
N SER A 96 -0.14 -8.56 -14.69
CA SER A 96 -0.25 -7.44 -13.77
C SER A 96 1.05 -6.63 -13.94
N LEU A 97 1.16 -5.39 -13.49
CA LEU A 97 2.50 -4.76 -13.51
C LEU A 97 3.62 -5.70 -12.93
N SER A 98 3.27 -6.84 -12.28
CA SER A 98 4.04 -8.08 -12.02
C SER A 98 4.01 -9.38 -12.90
N GLY A 99 3.19 -9.63 -13.93
CA GLY A 99 3.22 -10.99 -14.58
C GLY A 99 2.43 -12.11 -13.89
N ALA A 100 1.89 -11.88 -12.71
CA ALA A 100 1.44 -12.96 -11.82
C ALA A 100 -0.08 -13.19 -11.83
N THR A 101 -0.50 -14.42 -12.13
CA THR A 101 -1.76 -14.95 -11.59
C THR A 101 -1.51 -15.27 -10.13
N LEU A 102 -2.19 -14.59 -9.21
CA LEU A 102 -2.11 -14.93 -7.79
C LEU A 102 -2.81 -16.26 -7.53
N ASN A 103 -2.26 -17.03 -6.61
CA ASN A 103 -2.92 -18.20 -6.06
C ASN A 103 -4.16 -17.78 -5.25
N LYS A 104 -5.07 -18.74 -5.05
CA LYS A 104 -6.33 -18.48 -4.36
C LYS A 104 -6.28 -18.94 -2.91
N VAL A 105 -6.89 -18.15 -2.04
CA VAL A 105 -7.34 -18.58 -0.72
C VAL A 105 -8.87 -18.65 -0.73
N ASP A 106 -9.41 -19.85 -0.56
CA ASP A 106 -10.83 -20.07 -0.38
C ASP A 106 -11.22 -19.99 1.09
N PHE A 107 -12.43 -19.48 1.32
CA PHE A 107 -13.02 -19.42 2.64
C PHE A 107 -14.36 -20.13 2.68
N SER A 108 -14.74 -20.56 3.88
CA SER A 108 -16.13 -20.89 4.24
C SER A 108 -16.37 -20.62 5.71
N LEU A 109 -17.63 -20.36 6.08
CA LEU A 109 -18.06 -20.20 7.47
C LEU A 109 -19.16 -21.21 7.79
N THR A 110 -19.23 -21.67 9.03
CA THR A 110 -20.41 -22.41 9.52
C THR A 110 -21.67 -21.56 9.32
N PRO A 111 -22.73 -22.06 8.65
CA PRO A 111 -23.90 -21.25 8.34
C PRO A 111 -24.55 -20.62 9.59
N PRO A 112 -25.11 -19.40 9.49
CA PRO A 112 -25.92 -18.83 10.56
C PRO A 112 -27.15 -19.70 10.83
N ALA A 113 -27.65 -19.73 12.06
CA ALA A 113 -28.78 -20.59 12.44
C ALA A 113 -30.06 -20.24 11.68
N ASN A 114 -30.24 -18.96 11.32
CA ASN A 114 -31.37 -18.50 10.51
C ASN A 114 -31.16 -18.69 8.99
N GLY A 115 -30.00 -19.18 8.56
CA GLY A 115 -29.65 -19.45 7.15
C GLY A 115 -29.27 -18.21 6.32
N LYS A 116 -29.22 -17.01 6.91
CA LYS A 116 -29.06 -15.76 6.14
C LYS A 116 -28.03 -14.77 6.67
N PHE A 117 -28.01 -14.49 7.97
CA PHE A 117 -27.05 -13.56 8.59
C PHE A 117 -26.79 -13.92 10.05
N TYR A 118 -25.61 -13.57 10.57
CA TYR A 118 -25.29 -13.89 11.95
C TYR A 118 -25.94 -12.94 12.96
N VAL A 119 -26.31 -13.47 14.12
CA VAL A 119 -26.91 -12.71 15.24
C VAL A 119 -26.16 -12.96 16.55
N ALA A 120 -26.36 -12.07 17.53
CA ALA A 120 -25.71 -12.17 18.84
C ALA A 120 -25.88 -13.56 19.48
N GLY A 121 -24.79 -14.12 19.99
CA GLY A 121 -24.68 -15.48 20.51
C GLY A 121 -24.02 -16.45 19.53
N GLU A 122 -23.99 -16.14 18.23
CA GLU A 122 -23.38 -17.00 17.22
C GLU A 122 -21.87 -16.74 17.10
N LYS A 123 -21.11 -17.83 17.06
CA LYS A 123 -19.65 -17.85 16.91
C LYS A 123 -19.29 -18.64 15.65
N PRO A 124 -19.15 -18.00 14.49
CA PRO A 124 -18.89 -18.71 13.25
C PRO A 124 -17.51 -19.39 13.26
N VAL A 125 -17.40 -20.59 12.70
CA VAL A 125 -16.09 -21.23 12.45
C VAL A 125 -15.66 -20.96 11.03
N LEU A 126 -14.54 -20.26 10.87
CA LEU A 126 -13.89 -19.98 9.59
C LEU A 126 -13.04 -21.18 9.18
N ALA A 127 -13.18 -21.60 7.93
CA ALA A 127 -12.28 -22.53 7.25
C ALA A 127 -11.54 -21.80 6.12
N ILE A 128 -10.22 -21.99 6.06
CA ILE A 128 -9.29 -21.34 5.13
C ILE A 128 -8.56 -22.42 4.33
N VAL A 129 -8.66 -22.38 3.00
CA VAL A 129 -7.98 -23.30 2.09
C VAL A 129 -7.07 -22.50 1.16
N VAL A 130 -5.76 -22.73 1.24
CA VAL A 130 -4.73 -22.05 0.46
C VAL A 130 -4.41 -22.98 -0.69
N ARG A 131 -4.35 -22.44 -1.90
CA ARG A 131 -4.10 -23.23 -3.12
C ARG A 131 -2.72 -22.93 -3.70
N ASP A 132 -2.19 -23.90 -4.43
CA ASP A 132 -0.98 -23.78 -5.23
C ASP A 132 -1.26 -23.18 -6.62
N ASP A 133 -0.19 -23.06 -7.41
CA ASP A 133 -0.18 -22.55 -8.79
C ASP A 133 -1.09 -23.36 -9.75
N ASN A 134 -1.44 -24.59 -9.40
CA ASN A 134 -2.33 -25.45 -10.17
C ASN A 134 -3.78 -25.39 -9.68
N GLY A 135 -4.06 -24.60 -8.64
CA GLY A 135 -5.37 -24.51 -7.99
C GLY A 135 -5.68 -25.67 -7.05
N ASN A 136 -4.71 -26.51 -6.70
CA ASN A 136 -4.90 -27.59 -5.74
C ASN A 136 -4.71 -27.09 -4.30
N PRO A 137 -5.48 -27.57 -3.31
CA PRO A 137 -5.19 -27.28 -1.90
C PRO A 137 -3.78 -27.74 -1.52
N ILE A 138 -3.03 -26.88 -0.81
CA ILE A 138 -1.77 -27.28 -0.19
C ILE A 138 -2.04 -28.10 1.08
N ASP A 139 -1.00 -28.75 1.60
CA ASP A 139 -1.02 -29.33 2.94
C ASP A 139 -0.84 -28.24 4.01
N HIS A 140 -1.91 -27.85 4.70
CA HIS A 140 -1.88 -26.74 5.66
C HIS A 140 -1.13 -27.05 6.95
N THR A 141 -0.79 -28.32 7.24
CA THR A 141 0.12 -28.65 8.35
C THR A 141 1.52 -28.08 8.12
N LYS A 142 1.86 -27.79 6.86
CA LYS A 142 3.14 -27.22 6.45
C LYS A 142 3.17 -25.69 6.49
N ILE A 143 2.11 -25.00 6.89
CA ILE A 143 2.13 -23.53 7.07
C ILE A 143 2.96 -23.19 8.31
N SER A 144 4.20 -22.71 8.10
CA SER A 144 5.15 -22.40 9.15
C SER A 144 6.08 -21.23 8.77
N GLU A 145 6.88 -20.76 9.73
CA GLU A 145 7.94 -19.75 9.47
C GLU A 145 9.03 -20.26 8.51
N SER A 146 9.18 -21.58 8.34
CA SER A 146 10.16 -22.15 7.40
C SER A 146 9.65 -22.27 5.97
N THR A 147 8.34 -22.27 5.76
CA THR A 147 7.72 -22.36 4.43
C THR A 147 7.14 -21.04 3.94
N PHE A 148 6.67 -20.18 4.85
CA PHE A 148 6.02 -18.90 4.52
C PHE A 148 6.61 -17.73 5.30
N SER A 149 6.90 -16.66 4.57
CA SER A 149 7.36 -15.38 5.12
C SER A 149 6.19 -14.57 5.69
N VAL A 150 4.99 -14.78 5.14
CA VAL A 150 3.71 -14.33 5.69
C VAL A 150 2.66 -15.39 5.45
N ALA A 151 1.83 -15.69 6.44
CA ALA A 151 0.55 -16.34 6.22
C ALA A 151 -0.41 -15.80 7.25
N SER A 152 -1.38 -14.99 6.83
CA SER A 152 -2.25 -14.29 7.77
C SER A 152 -3.64 -14.09 7.24
N PHE A 153 -4.59 -13.88 8.15
CA PHE A 153 -5.92 -13.42 7.81
C PHE A 153 -6.40 -12.31 8.74
N MET A 154 -7.38 -11.54 8.27
CA MET A 154 -8.04 -10.47 8.99
C MET A 154 -9.53 -10.64 8.87
N VAL A 155 -10.26 -10.29 9.93
CA VAL A 155 -11.72 -10.13 9.90
C VAL A 155 -12.04 -8.70 10.28
N TYR A 156 -12.81 -8.02 9.44
CA TYR A 156 -13.07 -6.59 9.59
C TYR A 156 -14.44 -6.20 9.06
N GLY A 157 -15.03 -5.17 9.65
CA GLY A 157 -16.32 -4.62 9.24
C GLY A 157 -16.96 -3.73 10.32
N PRO A 158 -18.19 -3.22 10.08
CA PRO A 158 -18.96 -3.37 8.85
C PRO A 158 -18.31 -2.64 7.66
N ARG A 159 -18.75 -2.87 6.42
CA ARG A 159 -18.11 -2.36 5.20
C ARG A 159 -18.08 -0.84 5.20
N TYR A 160 -19.08 -0.15 5.74
CA TYR A 160 -19.07 1.31 5.83
C TYR A 160 -17.89 1.83 6.70
N GLU A 161 -17.79 1.35 7.93
CA GLU A 161 -16.78 1.74 8.93
C GLU A 161 -15.97 0.50 9.34
N SER A 162 -15.12 0.06 8.43
CA SER A 162 -14.31 -1.13 8.64
C SER A 162 -13.40 -0.95 9.86
N LYS A 163 -13.51 -1.92 10.76
CA LYS A 163 -12.63 -2.10 11.92
C LYS A 163 -12.33 -3.59 12.04
N PRO A 164 -11.10 -3.98 12.37
CA PRO A 164 -10.77 -5.31 12.86
C PRO A 164 -11.72 -5.80 13.97
N VAL A 165 -12.25 -7.00 13.81
CA VAL A 165 -13.19 -7.62 14.75
C VAL A 165 -13.01 -9.15 14.79
N LEU A 166 -13.69 -9.80 15.73
CA LEU A 166 -13.96 -11.24 15.75
C LEU A 166 -12.75 -12.19 15.91
N THR A 167 -11.55 -11.66 16.09
CA THR A 167 -10.34 -12.46 16.29
C THR A 167 -9.55 -12.02 17.50
N ASN A 168 -8.70 -12.91 18.00
CA ASN A 168 -7.77 -12.58 19.07
C ASN A 168 -6.77 -11.48 18.68
N ALA A 169 -6.35 -11.40 17.42
CA ALA A 169 -5.51 -10.30 16.95
C ALA A 169 -6.27 -8.97 16.98
N ALA A 170 -7.53 -8.95 16.52
CA ALA A 170 -8.39 -7.76 16.60
C ALA A 170 -8.63 -7.31 18.06
N ARG A 171 -8.89 -8.27 18.97
CA ARG A 171 -9.15 -7.97 20.38
C ARG A 171 -7.91 -7.46 21.12
N ASN A 172 -6.76 -8.07 20.87
CA ASN A 172 -5.59 -7.91 21.73
C ASN A 172 -4.47 -7.08 21.09
N ALA A 173 -4.47 -6.88 19.77
CA ALA A 173 -3.59 -6.00 18.99
C ALA A 173 -2.25 -5.62 19.69
N ASP A 174 -2.08 -4.34 20.01
CA ASP A 174 -0.87 -3.76 20.62
C ASP A 174 -0.47 -4.36 21.97
N SER A 175 -1.38 -4.96 22.73
CA SER A 175 -1.04 -5.62 24.00
C SER A 175 -0.12 -6.84 23.82
N ARG A 176 0.01 -7.31 22.58
CA ARG A 176 0.83 -8.48 22.20
C ARG A 176 2.01 -8.12 21.31
N ALA A 177 2.19 -6.84 20.99
CA ALA A 177 3.38 -6.37 20.28
C ALA A 177 4.55 -6.18 21.24
N ARG A 178 5.77 -6.30 20.71
CA ARG A 178 7.00 -5.88 21.38
C ARG A 178 7.87 -5.03 20.47
N ALA A 179 8.64 -4.12 21.05
CA ALA A 179 9.58 -3.29 20.32
C ALA A 179 10.74 -4.11 19.74
N SER A 180 11.19 -3.71 18.56
CA SER A 180 12.35 -4.28 17.88
C SER A 180 13.21 -3.17 17.30
N ALA A 181 14.50 -3.13 17.64
CA ALA A 181 15.45 -2.17 17.09
C ALA A 181 16.66 -2.90 16.48
N THR A 182 17.09 -2.46 15.29
CA THR A 182 18.21 -3.07 14.58
C THR A 182 19.23 -2.01 14.19
N SER A 183 20.52 -2.29 14.39
CA SER A 183 21.60 -1.44 13.92
C SER A 183 21.64 -1.43 12.37
N SER A 184 21.58 -0.26 11.74
CA SER A 184 21.49 -0.15 10.28
C SER A 184 22.83 -0.07 9.56
N ILE A 185 23.92 0.28 10.24
CA ILE A 185 25.27 0.29 9.65
C ILE A 185 25.92 -1.07 9.92
N ALA A 186 26.11 -1.85 8.87
CA ALA A 186 26.71 -3.17 8.95
C ALA A 186 28.18 -3.11 9.43
N ALA A 187 28.57 -4.09 10.24
CA ALA A 187 29.96 -4.35 10.59
C ALA A 187 30.80 -4.59 9.33
N ALA A 188 31.97 -3.98 9.27
CA ALA A 188 32.83 -3.97 8.08
C ALA A 188 34.27 -4.41 8.43
N GLY A 189 35.08 -4.66 7.39
CA GLY A 189 36.48 -5.09 7.54
C GLY A 189 36.68 -6.59 7.75
N THR A 190 37.93 -6.97 8.03
CA THR A 190 38.36 -8.36 8.29
C THR A 190 39.24 -8.38 9.56
N PRO A 191 38.75 -8.92 10.70
CA PRO A 191 37.41 -9.46 10.91
C PRO A 191 36.33 -8.36 10.83
N LYS A 192 35.09 -8.73 10.47
CA LYS A 192 33.97 -7.78 10.44
C LYS A 192 33.69 -7.25 11.84
N GLY A 193 33.72 -5.94 12.02
CA GLY A 193 33.39 -5.32 13.30
C GLY A 193 33.12 -3.82 13.22
N TRP A 194 32.87 -3.24 14.39
CA TRP A 194 32.85 -1.80 14.61
C TRP A 194 34.00 -1.42 15.53
N THR A 195 34.65 -0.29 15.26
CA THR A 195 35.74 0.21 16.10
C THR A 195 35.24 1.29 17.05
N PHE A 196 35.31 1.00 18.36
CA PHE A 196 34.99 1.96 19.41
C PHE A 196 36.26 2.54 20.03
N ALA A 197 36.21 3.84 20.33
CA ALA A 197 37.28 4.52 21.04
C ALA A 197 37.08 4.37 22.56
N ASP A 198 38.16 4.52 23.33
CA ASP A 198 38.05 4.61 24.79
C ASP A 198 37.12 5.77 25.18
N GLY A 199 36.12 5.48 26.02
CA GLY A 199 35.11 6.46 26.45
C GLY A 199 33.90 6.61 25.52
N ASP A 200 33.84 5.87 24.40
CA ASP A 200 32.62 5.79 23.61
C ASP A 200 31.46 5.24 24.45
N THR A 201 30.28 5.83 24.28
CA THR A 201 29.07 5.44 25.02
C THR A 201 27.92 5.06 24.10
N PHE A 202 27.07 4.17 24.58
CA PHE A 202 25.74 3.91 24.03
C PHE A 202 24.67 4.37 25.02
N LYS A 203 23.74 5.21 24.56
CA LYS A 203 22.70 5.80 25.39
C LYS A 203 21.34 5.29 24.96
N ILE A 204 20.67 4.57 25.85
CA ILE A 204 19.39 3.93 25.55
C ILE A 204 18.51 3.84 26.80
N ALA A 205 17.21 4.10 26.66
CA ALA A 205 16.21 3.66 27.63
C ALA A 205 15.46 2.44 27.09
N VAL A 206 15.12 1.51 27.97
CA VAL A 206 14.47 0.24 27.64
C VAL A 206 13.16 0.14 28.40
N ASN A 207 12.09 -0.21 27.70
CA ASN A 207 10.75 -0.47 28.24
C ASN A 207 10.21 0.66 29.14
N GLY A 208 10.50 1.90 28.78
CA GLY A 208 10.12 3.10 29.55
C GLY A 208 10.84 3.27 30.89
N GLY A 209 11.91 2.50 31.13
CA GLY A 209 12.83 2.70 32.25
C GLY A 209 13.73 3.93 32.11
N PRO A 210 14.64 4.17 33.06
CA PRO A 210 15.57 5.29 32.98
C PRO A 210 16.58 5.13 31.84
N VAL A 211 17.13 6.26 31.38
CA VAL A 211 18.21 6.27 30.38
C VAL A 211 19.46 5.60 30.96
N GLN A 212 19.98 4.61 30.24
CA GLN A 212 21.22 3.90 30.55
C GLN A 212 22.35 4.49 29.69
N VAL A 213 23.51 4.71 30.30
CA VAL A 213 24.73 5.12 29.60
C VAL A 213 25.75 4.00 29.73
N LEU A 214 25.94 3.24 28.65
CA LEU A 214 26.79 2.07 28.61
C LEU A 214 28.15 2.43 27.99
N SER A 215 29.24 2.13 28.68
CA SER A 215 30.59 2.25 28.11
C SER A 215 30.82 1.17 27.07
N ALA A 216 31.19 1.56 25.85
CA ALA A 216 31.47 0.63 24.77
C ALA A 216 32.83 -0.05 24.97
N PRO A 217 32.97 -1.33 24.61
CA PRO A 217 34.25 -2.02 24.67
C PRO A 217 35.18 -1.46 23.59
N ALA A 218 36.32 -0.93 24.00
CA ALA A 218 37.26 -0.26 23.11
C ALA A 218 37.88 -1.21 22.07
N GLY A 219 38.36 -0.64 20.97
CA GLY A 219 38.95 -1.37 19.85
C GLY A 219 37.90 -1.94 18.89
N LEU A 220 38.35 -2.88 18.06
CA LEU A 220 37.51 -3.55 17.07
C LEU A 220 36.66 -4.64 17.73
N GLN A 221 35.34 -4.57 17.53
CA GLN A 221 34.38 -5.48 18.14
C GLN A 221 33.54 -6.17 17.07
N THR A 222 33.51 -7.51 17.07
CA THR A 222 32.67 -8.30 16.16
C THR A 222 31.19 -8.22 16.56
N PRO A 223 30.25 -8.58 15.66
CA PRO A 223 28.84 -8.67 16.00
C PRO A 223 28.52 -9.51 17.25
N GLU A 224 29.25 -10.60 17.46
CA GLU A 224 29.08 -11.45 18.64
C GLU A 224 29.56 -10.76 19.91
N GLN A 225 30.71 -10.09 19.86
CA GLN A 225 31.24 -9.35 21.01
C GLN A 225 30.31 -8.20 21.40
N VAL A 226 29.76 -7.47 20.42
CA VAL A 226 28.78 -6.40 20.66
C VAL A 226 27.46 -6.97 21.21
N ARG A 227 26.98 -8.10 20.68
CA ARG A 227 25.80 -8.81 21.22
C ARG A 227 26.02 -9.17 22.68
N ASP A 228 27.16 -9.76 23.01
CA ASP A 228 27.45 -10.22 24.38
C ASP A 228 27.60 -9.04 25.35
N TRP A 229 28.24 -7.95 24.92
CA TRP A 229 28.30 -6.70 25.67
C TRP A 229 26.90 -6.12 25.96
N LEU A 230 26.04 -5.98 24.94
CA LEU A 230 24.69 -5.45 25.12
C LEU A 230 23.84 -6.38 25.99
N LYS A 231 23.95 -7.69 25.79
CA LYS A 231 23.23 -8.69 26.60
C LYS A 231 23.64 -8.65 28.07
N ALA A 232 24.90 -8.37 28.38
CA ALA A 232 25.39 -8.24 29.76
C ALA A 232 24.88 -6.98 30.48
N ASN A 233 24.55 -5.92 29.72
CA ASN A 233 24.21 -4.61 30.27
C ASN A 233 22.72 -4.28 30.23
N LEU A 234 21.98 -4.81 29.25
CA LEU A 234 20.55 -4.55 29.09
C LEU A 234 19.71 -5.63 29.78
N LYS A 235 18.65 -5.21 30.49
CA LYS A 235 17.66 -6.08 31.11
C LYS A 235 16.36 -6.09 30.31
N ASP A 236 15.64 -7.20 30.36
CA ASP A 236 14.37 -7.40 29.64
C ASP A 236 14.47 -7.15 28.12
N VAL A 237 15.64 -7.49 27.56
CA VAL A 237 15.93 -7.44 26.13
C VAL A 237 16.55 -8.75 25.70
N THR A 238 16.04 -9.33 24.61
CA THR A 238 16.72 -10.37 23.85
C THR A 238 17.62 -9.70 22.81
N VAL A 239 18.93 -9.96 22.88
CA VAL A 239 19.94 -9.41 21.97
C VAL A 239 20.45 -10.53 21.06
N THR A 240 20.36 -10.33 19.74
CA THR A 240 20.88 -11.27 18.74
C THR A 240 21.83 -10.55 17.77
N SER A 241 22.77 -11.31 17.20
CA SER A 241 23.64 -10.83 16.11
C SER A 241 23.28 -11.56 14.82
N ASN A 242 23.27 -10.83 13.70
CA ASN A 242 23.24 -11.40 12.36
C ASN A 242 24.62 -11.21 11.74
N ASN A 243 25.44 -12.25 11.80
CA ASN A 243 26.83 -12.19 11.38
C ASN A 243 26.99 -12.06 9.85
N THR A 244 26.02 -12.56 9.09
CA THR A 244 25.98 -12.41 7.63
C THR A 244 25.71 -10.96 7.24
N ALA A 245 24.67 -10.36 7.84
CA ALA A 245 24.31 -8.96 7.62
C ALA A 245 25.23 -7.96 8.36
N GLY A 246 26.00 -8.43 9.35
CA GLY A 246 26.83 -7.59 10.20
C GLY A 246 26.01 -6.65 11.09
N SER A 247 24.89 -7.11 11.68
CA SER A 247 23.98 -6.26 12.46
C SER A 247 23.63 -6.86 13.82
N ILE A 248 23.15 -5.99 14.73
CA ILE A 248 22.61 -6.35 16.04
C ILE A 248 21.12 -6.07 16.06
N ASN A 249 20.34 -6.99 16.63
CA ASN A 249 18.92 -6.81 16.88
C ASN A 249 18.64 -6.83 18.38
N LEU A 250 17.82 -5.88 18.83
CA LEU A 250 17.26 -5.79 20.16
C LEU A 250 15.76 -6.09 20.07
N LEU A 251 15.29 -7.02 20.88
CA LEU A 251 13.88 -7.38 21.01
C LEU A 251 13.47 -7.20 22.47
N SER A 252 12.42 -6.44 22.73
CA SER A 252 11.92 -6.30 24.11
C SER A 252 11.32 -7.62 24.60
N ASN A 253 11.60 -7.99 25.84
CA ASN A 253 10.95 -9.12 26.53
C ASN A 253 9.65 -8.69 27.23
N VAL A 254 9.21 -7.44 27.04
CA VAL A 254 7.94 -6.90 27.54
C VAL A 254 6.99 -6.76 26.35
N LEU A 255 5.74 -7.16 26.54
CA LEU A 255 4.66 -6.95 25.57
C LEU A 255 3.87 -5.67 25.90
N GLY A 256 3.22 -5.10 24.90
CA GLY A 256 2.37 -3.91 25.05
C GLY A 256 2.99 -2.65 24.45
N ALA A 257 2.27 -1.94 23.58
CA ALA A 257 2.84 -0.83 22.83
C ALA A 257 3.47 0.33 23.64
N PRO A 258 2.84 0.85 24.71
CA PRO A 258 3.44 1.95 25.48
C PRO A 258 4.54 1.47 26.45
N THR A 259 4.50 0.21 26.88
CA THR A 259 5.43 -0.38 27.86
C THR A 259 6.63 -1.06 27.19
N SER A 260 6.44 -1.57 25.98
CA SER A 260 7.47 -2.19 25.15
C SER A 260 8.02 -1.15 24.19
N ARG A 261 9.15 -0.54 24.55
CA ARG A 261 9.78 0.50 23.72
C ARG A 261 11.28 0.65 23.96
N PHE A 262 11.99 1.15 22.97
CA PHE A 262 13.38 1.61 23.06
C PHE A 262 13.44 3.11 22.81
N GLU A 263 14.17 3.84 23.64
CA GLU A 263 14.44 5.26 23.43
C GLU A 263 15.94 5.39 23.18
N ILE A 264 16.32 5.62 21.94
CA ILE A 264 17.72 5.62 21.49
C ILE A 264 18.19 7.06 21.40
N TYR A 265 19.25 7.36 22.13
CA TYR A 265 19.81 8.71 22.22
C TYR A 265 21.11 8.83 21.42
N ASN A 266 21.43 10.05 21.01
CA ASN A 266 22.64 10.42 20.31
C ASN A 266 23.85 10.09 21.18
N SER A 267 24.72 9.26 20.65
CA SER A 267 25.96 8.85 21.27
C SER A 267 26.94 8.35 20.21
N PRO A 268 28.25 8.23 20.52
CA PRO A 268 29.23 7.71 19.57
C PRO A 268 28.85 6.35 18.98
N VAL A 269 28.35 5.42 19.81
CA VAL A 269 27.89 4.09 19.35
C VAL A 269 26.67 4.19 18.44
N THR A 270 25.68 5.03 18.80
CA THR A 270 24.48 5.27 17.98
C THR A 270 24.85 5.68 16.55
N THR A 271 25.82 6.59 16.41
CA THR A 271 26.31 7.07 15.11
C THR A 271 27.08 6.00 14.35
N LYS A 272 28.01 5.29 15.02
CA LYS A 272 28.88 4.29 14.37
C LYS A 272 28.13 3.05 13.88
N MET A 273 27.05 2.68 14.56
CA MET A 273 26.26 1.49 14.25
C MET A 273 24.93 1.80 13.56
N GLY A 274 24.55 3.07 13.43
CA GLY A 274 23.30 3.47 12.76
C GLY A 274 22.06 2.98 13.50
N TRP A 275 21.96 3.25 14.80
CA TRP A 275 20.77 2.89 15.58
C TRP A 275 19.57 3.82 15.34
N LYS A 276 19.82 4.97 14.70
CA LYS A 276 18.82 5.95 14.30
C LYS A 276 18.76 6.04 12.77
N PRO A 277 17.58 6.23 12.16
CA PRO A 277 17.48 6.40 10.73
C PRO A 277 18.13 7.71 10.27
N GLY A 278 19.06 7.60 9.32
CA GLY A 278 19.67 8.74 8.66
C GLY A 278 18.73 9.45 7.67
N PRO A 279 19.14 10.63 7.16
CA PRO A 279 18.47 11.32 6.06
C PRO A 279 18.25 10.40 4.85
N LEU A 280 17.08 10.48 4.22
CA LEU A 280 16.80 9.79 2.96
C LEU A 280 17.18 10.69 1.80
N ASN A 281 17.85 10.14 0.79
CA ASN A 281 18.09 10.88 -0.46
C ASN A 281 16.76 11.22 -1.14
N LEU A 282 16.55 12.49 -1.43
CA LEU A 282 15.49 12.96 -2.30
C LEU A 282 15.97 12.82 -3.75
N VAL A 283 15.36 11.90 -4.48
CA VAL A 283 15.76 11.53 -5.85
C VAL A 283 14.69 11.97 -6.83
N ARG A 284 15.08 12.73 -7.86
CA ARG A 284 14.23 13.11 -9.00
C ARG A 284 14.91 12.63 -10.27
N GLU A 285 14.21 11.81 -11.07
CA GLU A 285 14.74 11.25 -12.34
C GLU A 285 16.09 10.54 -12.18
N GLY A 286 16.28 9.82 -11.07
CA GLY A 286 17.52 9.12 -10.76
C GLY A 286 18.66 10.01 -10.23
N LYS A 287 18.43 11.32 -10.04
CA LYS A 287 19.41 12.26 -9.47
C LYS A 287 19.04 12.67 -8.05
N ILE A 288 20.00 12.63 -7.13
CA ILE A 288 19.85 13.14 -5.77
C ILE A 288 19.93 14.67 -5.83
N TYR A 289 18.92 15.37 -5.32
CA TYR A 289 18.90 16.84 -5.26
C TYR A 289 18.75 17.39 -3.84
N GLY A 290 18.57 16.50 -2.86
CA GLY A 290 18.49 16.86 -1.46
C GLY A 290 18.42 15.61 -0.59
N GLN A 291 18.29 15.83 0.71
CA GLN A 291 18.01 14.75 1.66
C GLN A 291 16.86 15.19 2.56
N THR A 292 16.07 14.24 3.08
CA THR A 292 15.09 14.55 4.14
C THR A 292 15.81 15.12 5.34
N ALA A 293 15.12 15.91 6.15
CA ALA A 293 15.59 16.16 7.50
C ALA A 293 15.61 14.80 8.22
N GLY A 294 16.79 14.19 8.38
CA GLY A 294 16.93 12.93 9.13
C GLY A 294 16.41 13.07 10.57
N THR A 295 16.48 12.00 11.37
CA THR A 295 16.04 12.08 12.78
C THR A 295 16.95 12.97 13.64
N THR A 296 16.65 14.26 13.71
CA THR A 296 17.29 15.22 14.62
C THR A 296 16.72 15.18 16.03
N MET A 297 15.58 14.51 16.23
CA MET A 297 14.92 14.39 17.53
C MET A 297 15.58 13.36 18.44
N GLU A 298 15.62 13.72 19.72
CA GLU A 298 16.20 12.97 20.83
C GLU A 298 15.16 12.86 21.96
N PRO A 299 14.79 11.65 22.41
CA PRO A 299 15.22 10.35 21.87
C PRO A 299 14.53 9.97 20.55
N TYR A 300 15.17 9.07 19.80
CA TYR A 300 14.50 8.26 18.79
C TYR A 300 13.74 7.12 19.46
N VAL A 301 12.40 7.15 19.40
CA VAL A 301 11.55 6.18 20.10
C VAL A 301 11.14 5.07 19.14
N VAL A 302 11.35 3.81 19.54
CA VAL A 302 10.90 2.62 18.83
C VAL A 302 9.95 1.87 19.74
N MET A 303 8.67 1.79 19.39
CA MET A 303 7.67 1.12 20.21
C MET A 303 7.26 -0.22 19.60
N GLY A 304 6.86 -1.16 20.43
CA GLY A 304 6.11 -2.32 19.97
C GLY A 304 4.79 -1.81 19.41
N ALA A 305 4.50 -2.07 18.15
CA ALA A 305 3.25 -1.63 17.56
C ALA A 305 2.76 -2.67 16.58
N VAL A 306 1.44 -2.84 16.54
CA VAL A 306 0.76 -3.59 15.50
C VAL A 306 0.18 -2.58 14.52
N SER A 307 0.67 -2.60 13.28
CA SER A 307 0.11 -1.77 12.22
C SER A 307 -1.21 -2.30 11.68
N ILE A 308 -1.36 -3.63 11.67
CA ILE A 308 -2.55 -4.36 11.23
C ILE A 308 -2.79 -5.54 12.18
N PRO A 309 -3.97 -5.70 12.78
CA PRO A 309 -4.27 -6.82 13.67
C PRO A 309 -4.60 -8.09 12.89
N ALA A 310 -3.66 -8.52 12.06
CA ALA A 310 -3.75 -9.77 11.31
C ALA A 310 -3.41 -10.96 12.21
N ASN A 311 -4.19 -12.03 12.11
CA ASN A 311 -3.91 -13.29 12.78
C ASN A 311 -2.87 -14.05 11.96
N ASP A 312 -1.73 -14.36 12.58
CA ASP A 312 -0.72 -15.21 11.97
C ASP A 312 -1.21 -16.67 11.96
N LEU A 313 -1.20 -17.28 10.78
CA LEU A 313 -1.57 -18.67 10.55
C LEU A 313 -0.41 -19.62 10.83
N ARG A 314 0.80 -19.12 11.08
CA ARG A 314 2.00 -19.92 11.34
C ARG A 314 2.19 -20.08 12.86
N PRO A 315 2.68 -21.24 13.33
CA PRO A 315 3.24 -21.31 14.67
C PRO A 315 4.48 -20.40 14.74
N ARG A 316 4.59 -19.59 15.81
CA ARG A 316 5.76 -18.76 16.05
C ARG A 316 6.78 -19.53 16.87
N SER A 317 8.02 -19.58 16.39
CA SER A 317 9.14 -20.23 17.09
C SER A 317 9.63 -19.43 18.30
N ASP A 318 9.51 -18.10 18.25
CA ASP A 318 9.79 -17.25 19.39
C ASP A 318 8.63 -17.31 20.41
N PRO A 319 8.86 -17.75 21.66
CA PRO A 319 7.81 -17.93 22.66
C PRO A 319 7.16 -16.62 23.13
N MET A 320 7.80 -15.48 22.89
CA MET A 320 7.23 -14.16 23.21
C MET A 320 6.34 -13.62 22.08
N LEU A 321 6.44 -14.19 20.87
CA LEU A 321 5.52 -13.83 19.78
C LEU A 321 4.22 -14.61 19.96
N PHE A 322 3.11 -13.88 19.97
CA PHE A 322 1.81 -14.48 20.18
C PHE A 322 1.45 -15.47 19.06
N THR A 323 1.43 -16.76 19.39
CA THR A 323 0.84 -17.81 18.56
C THR A 323 -0.61 -18.01 18.98
N ASP A 324 -1.54 -17.81 18.05
CA ASP A 324 -2.95 -17.91 18.36
C ASP A 324 -3.39 -19.38 18.48
N PRO A 325 -3.80 -19.87 19.67
CA PRO A 325 -4.18 -21.27 19.84
C PRO A 325 -5.47 -21.64 19.11
N LEU A 326 -6.26 -20.65 18.66
CA LEU A 326 -7.46 -20.90 17.86
C LEU A 326 -7.16 -21.25 16.40
N VAL A 327 -5.90 -21.11 15.94
CA VAL A 327 -5.47 -21.53 14.61
C VAL A 327 -5.19 -23.04 14.62
N ILE A 328 -6.12 -23.81 14.08
CA ILE A 328 -6.01 -25.27 13.97
C ILE A 328 -5.72 -25.64 12.52
N ARG A 329 -4.59 -26.31 12.28
CA ARG A 329 -4.13 -26.76 10.96
C ARG A 329 -4.39 -28.26 10.78
N SER A 330 -5.00 -28.66 9.66
CA SER A 330 -5.03 -30.05 9.18
C SER A 330 -4.36 -30.14 7.81
N ALA A 331 -4.35 -31.31 7.16
CA ALA A 331 -3.82 -31.40 5.80
C ALA A 331 -4.71 -30.68 4.78
N GLU A 332 -6.02 -30.58 5.05
CA GLU A 332 -7.02 -30.09 4.10
C GLU A 332 -7.29 -28.58 4.23
N LYS A 333 -7.16 -28.03 5.44
CA LYS A 333 -7.51 -26.64 5.75
C LYS A 333 -6.93 -26.12 7.06
N VAL A 334 -6.99 -24.81 7.23
CA VAL A 334 -6.94 -24.16 8.55
C VAL A 334 -8.35 -23.86 9.02
N THR A 335 -8.62 -24.05 10.31
CA THR A 335 -9.86 -23.62 10.95
C THR A 335 -9.60 -22.62 12.07
N TYR A 336 -10.55 -21.69 12.26
CA TYR A 336 -10.50 -20.68 13.30
C TYR A 336 -11.90 -20.39 13.84
N GLN A 337 -12.07 -20.49 15.16
CA GLN A 337 -13.31 -20.11 15.83
C GLN A 337 -13.36 -18.59 15.99
N LEU A 338 -14.22 -17.91 15.25
CA LEU A 338 -14.47 -16.48 15.44
C LEU A 338 -15.20 -16.23 16.76
N ASP A 339 -15.07 -15.01 17.28
CA ASP A 339 -15.81 -14.58 18.45
C ASP A 339 -17.32 -14.49 18.20
N ASP A 340 -18.04 -14.23 19.29
CA ASP A 340 -19.46 -13.89 19.22
C ASP A 340 -19.65 -12.58 18.46
N VAL A 341 -20.57 -12.57 17.49
CA VAL A 341 -20.95 -11.36 16.73
C VAL A 341 -21.75 -10.36 17.56
N LYS A 342 -22.02 -10.65 18.84
CA LYS A 342 -22.70 -9.77 19.78
C LYS A 342 -22.06 -8.38 19.86
N GLY A 343 -22.89 -7.35 19.74
CA GLY A 343 -22.48 -5.95 19.84
C GLY A 343 -21.90 -5.36 18.56
N LEU A 344 -21.77 -6.17 17.50
CA LEU A 344 -21.42 -5.68 16.17
C LEU A 344 -22.59 -4.92 15.52
N THR A 345 -22.27 -3.86 14.81
CA THR A 345 -23.23 -3.09 14.01
C THR A 345 -23.77 -3.95 12.86
N PRO A 346 -25.09 -3.95 12.58
CA PRO A 346 -25.61 -4.64 11.42
C PRO A 346 -24.95 -4.18 10.11
N GLY A 347 -24.48 -5.11 9.29
CA GLY A 347 -23.81 -4.79 8.03
C GLY A 347 -23.07 -5.98 7.40
N THR A 348 -22.28 -5.65 6.38
CA THR A 348 -21.39 -6.56 5.65
C THR A 348 -20.01 -6.57 6.29
N TYR A 349 -19.55 -7.76 6.64
CA TYR A 349 -18.22 -8.01 7.19
C TYR A 349 -17.38 -8.78 6.18
N MET A 350 -16.06 -8.72 6.33
CA MET A 350 -15.11 -9.30 5.41
C MET A 350 -14.08 -10.16 6.12
N VAL A 351 -13.65 -11.22 5.44
CA VAL A 351 -12.47 -12.01 5.75
C VAL A 351 -11.49 -11.84 4.59
N TYR A 352 -10.28 -11.36 4.88
CA TYR A 352 -9.19 -11.25 3.89
C TYR A 352 -8.00 -12.07 4.35
N SER A 353 -7.31 -12.74 3.43
CA SER A 353 -6.05 -13.41 3.71
C SER A 353 -5.09 -13.18 2.56
N TYR A 354 -3.82 -13.10 2.93
CA TYR A 354 -2.70 -13.13 2.00
C TYR A 354 -1.60 -14.02 2.59
N VAL A 355 -0.97 -14.78 1.72
CA VAL A 355 0.00 -15.84 2.07
C VAL A 355 1.16 -15.78 1.08
N ILE A 356 2.37 -15.64 1.62
CA ILE A 356 3.60 -15.40 0.88
C ILE A 356 4.62 -16.47 1.25
N PRO A 357 5.00 -17.35 0.31
CA PRO A 357 6.04 -18.35 0.54
C PRO A 357 7.40 -17.71 0.84
N ASN A 358 8.25 -18.42 1.57
CA ASN A 358 9.64 -18.03 1.74
C ASN A 358 10.38 -17.99 0.39
N GLY A 359 11.35 -17.08 0.28
CA GLY A 359 12.09 -16.87 -0.96
C GLY A 359 11.37 -16.01 -2.00
N VAL A 360 10.13 -15.58 -1.74
CA VAL A 360 9.49 -14.46 -2.44
C VAL A 360 9.97 -13.17 -1.78
N LEU A 361 10.89 -12.46 -2.44
CA LEU A 361 11.44 -11.19 -1.98
C LEU A 361 10.98 -10.05 -2.89
N ALA A 362 10.56 -8.92 -2.30
CA ALA A 362 10.45 -7.66 -3.04
C ALA A 362 11.83 -7.33 -3.62
N GLY A 363 11.87 -6.94 -4.89
CA GLY A 363 13.08 -6.89 -5.70
C GLY A 363 14.34 -6.44 -4.94
N THR A 364 15.29 -7.35 -4.76
CA THR A 364 16.69 -6.98 -4.49
C THR A 364 17.29 -6.42 -5.77
N VAL A 365 16.94 -5.18 -6.10
CA VAL A 365 17.66 -4.35 -7.09
C VAL A 365 17.49 -2.90 -6.69
N ALA A 366 18.63 -2.21 -6.57
CA ALA A 366 18.76 -0.85 -6.12
C ALA A 366 17.76 0.12 -6.78
N ALA A 367 17.13 0.93 -5.93
CA ALA A 367 16.27 2.08 -6.22
C ALA A 367 15.10 1.80 -7.17
N PRO A 368 13.88 2.29 -6.87
CA PRO A 368 12.88 2.42 -7.92
C PRO A 368 13.55 3.18 -9.08
N GLY A 369 13.41 2.67 -10.30
CA GLY A 369 13.68 3.47 -11.49
C GLY A 369 12.85 4.76 -11.45
N PRO A 370 12.98 5.66 -12.45
CA PRO A 370 12.10 6.83 -12.55
C PRO A 370 10.66 6.41 -12.27
N LYS A 371 10.04 6.95 -11.20
CA LYS A 371 8.72 6.55 -10.72
C LYS A 371 7.77 6.46 -11.92
N GLY A 372 7.27 5.26 -12.20
CA GLY A 372 6.42 4.97 -13.37
C GLY A 372 6.97 3.95 -14.38
N ALA A 373 8.24 3.53 -14.29
CA ALA A 373 8.75 2.40 -15.06
C ALA A 373 8.92 1.16 -14.16
N PRO A 374 8.08 0.10 -14.31
CA PRO A 374 8.31 -1.14 -13.59
C PRO A 374 9.69 -1.70 -13.96
N ASN A 375 10.50 -1.98 -12.94
CA ASN A 375 11.81 -2.57 -13.11
C ASN A 375 11.68 -3.90 -13.87
N ALA A 376 12.36 -4.05 -15.00
CA ALA A 376 12.36 -5.29 -15.79
C ALA A 376 12.84 -6.52 -15.00
N ALA A 377 13.62 -6.35 -13.92
CA ALA A 377 14.00 -7.40 -12.99
C ALA A 377 12.96 -7.67 -11.88
N ALA A 378 12.14 -6.69 -11.50
CA ALA A 378 10.93 -6.94 -10.67
C ALA A 378 9.89 -7.75 -11.46
N LYS A 379 9.85 -7.54 -12.79
CA LYS A 379 9.01 -8.23 -13.76
C LYS A 379 9.20 -9.76 -13.82
N ALA A 380 10.28 -10.29 -13.24
CA ALA A 380 10.62 -11.72 -13.30
C ALA A 380 10.52 -12.44 -11.94
N LEU A 381 10.16 -11.74 -10.86
CA LEU A 381 10.18 -12.30 -9.50
C LEU A 381 8.78 -12.72 -9.02
N ASN A 382 8.52 -14.04 -9.12
CA ASN A 382 7.75 -14.93 -8.23
C ASN A 382 6.47 -14.47 -7.49
N ALA A 383 5.83 -13.36 -7.89
CA ALA A 383 4.53 -12.94 -7.35
C ALA A 383 3.41 -13.95 -7.68
N SER A 384 3.62 -14.85 -8.65
CA SER A 384 2.69 -15.95 -8.97
C SER A 384 2.55 -16.97 -7.85
N ARG A 385 3.41 -16.93 -6.82
CA ARG A 385 3.36 -17.85 -5.68
C ARG A 385 2.66 -17.27 -4.44
N GLU A 386 2.29 -15.99 -4.47
CA GLU A 386 1.46 -15.42 -3.42
C GLU A 386 0.01 -15.89 -3.59
N ALA A 387 -0.66 -16.21 -2.48
CA ALA A 387 -2.07 -16.53 -2.47
C ALA A 387 -2.88 -15.47 -1.75
N ILE A 388 -4.02 -15.05 -2.31
CA ILE A 388 -4.98 -14.16 -1.66
C ILE A 388 -6.41 -14.68 -1.73
N GLY A 389 -7.22 -14.21 -0.78
CA GLY A 389 -8.65 -14.44 -0.80
C GLY A 389 -9.40 -13.35 -0.07
N LEU A 390 -10.64 -13.09 -0.52
CA LEU A 390 -11.60 -12.24 0.17
C LEU A 390 -12.96 -12.94 0.19
N MET A 391 -13.63 -12.94 1.34
CA MET A 391 -15.02 -13.37 1.50
C MET A 391 -15.80 -12.30 2.24
N THR A 392 -17.08 -12.12 1.90
CA THR A 392 -18.01 -11.27 2.66
C THR A 392 -19.06 -12.13 3.36
N PHE A 393 -19.50 -11.71 4.55
CA PHE A 393 -20.62 -12.30 5.28
C PHE A 393 -21.46 -11.19 5.94
N GLN A 394 -22.68 -11.51 6.37
CA GLN A 394 -23.59 -10.53 6.95
C GLN A 394 -23.80 -10.76 8.44
N VAL A 395 -23.92 -9.66 9.19
CA VAL A 395 -24.28 -9.64 10.62
C VAL A 395 -25.48 -8.72 10.79
N GLY A 396 -26.52 -9.18 11.50
CA GLY A 396 -27.70 -8.39 11.85
C GLY A 396 -28.62 -7.93 10.70
N THR A 397 -28.26 -8.17 9.44
CA THR A 397 -29.06 -7.80 8.25
C THR A 397 -28.77 -8.75 7.10
N GLU A 398 -29.74 -8.96 6.20
CA GLU A 398 -29.53 -9.70 4.95
C GLU A 398 -28.97 -8.81 3.83
N THR A 399 -29.12 -7.49 3.96
CA THR A 399 -28.85 -6.53 2.88
C THR A 399 -27.36 -6.19 2.85
N PRO A 400 -26.63 -6.55 1.78
CA PRO A 400 -25.22 -6.19 1.68
C PRO A 400 -25.04 -4.68 1.56
N GLU A 401 -24.08 -4.14 2.30
CA GLU A 401 -23.71 -2.74 2.19
C GLU A 401 -23.07 -2.45 0.82
N LYS A 402 -23.38 -1.30 0.24
CA LYS A 402 -22.72 -0.85 -0.99
C LYS A 402 -21.24 -0.53 -0.72
N LYS A 403 -20.41 -0.68 -1.75
CA LYS A 403 -19.00 -0.22 -1.70
C LYS A 403 -18.94 1.30 -1.68
N VAL A 404 -17.91 1.86 -1.06
CA VAL A 404 -17.69 3.32 -1.03
C VAL A 404 -17.28 3.87 -2.41
N ALA A 405 -16.58 3.07 -3.20
CA ALA A 405 -16.15 3.38 -4.55
C ALA A 405 -16.12 2.10 -5.41
N THR A 406 -16.27 2.26 -6.72
CA THR A 406 -16.13 1.20 -7.74
C THR A 406 -15.37 1.77 -8.94
N ASN A 407 -15.37 1.08 -10.08
CA ASN A 407 -14.85 1.58 -11.37
C ASN A 407 -13.33 1.81 -11.46
N CYS A 408 -12.54 1.36 -10.49
CA CYS A 408 -11.08 1.45 -10.48
C CYS A 408 -10.46 0.80 -11.73
N SER A 409 -10.95 -0.39 -12.10
CA SER A 409 -10.47 -1.18 -13.23
C SER A 409 -10.66 -0.50 -14.59
N ASN A 410 -11.52 0.52 -14.69
CA ASN A 410 -11.68 1.30 -15.92
C ASN A 410 -10.40 2.03 -16.34
N CYS A 411 -9.51 2.33 -15.40
CA CYS A 411 -8.20 2.92 -15.68
C CYS A 411 -7.05 1.99 -15.28
N HIS A 412 -7.25 1.17 -14.24
CA HIS A 412 -6.20 0.33 -13.68
C HIS A 412 -6.23 -1.14 -14.15
N ALA A 413 -7.24 -1.54 -14.92
CA ALA A 413 -7.42 -2.92 -15.39
C ALA A 413 -7.26 -3.97 -14.26
N ASP A 414 -6.41 -4.97 -14.46
CA ASP A 414 -6.09 -6.10 -13.59
C ASP A 414 -4.79 -5.90 -12.79
N THR A 415 -4.33 -4.64 -12.67
CA THR A 415 -3.12 -4.35 -11.89
C THR A 415 -3.31 -4.68 -10.40
N ILE A 416 -2.23 -5.15 -9.78
CA ILE A 416 -2.19 -5.53 -8.36
C ILE A 416 -1.08 -4.73 -7.69
N TRP A 417 -1.42 -4.09 -6.56
CA TRP A 417 -0.49 -3.27 -5.78
C TRP A 417 0.33 -4.10 -4.81
N HIS A 418 1.43 -3.51 -4.34
CA HIS A 418 2.32 -4.07 -3.31
C HIS A 418 2.96 -5.41 -3.70
N LEU A 419 3.27 -5.58 -4.99
CA LEU A 419 3.96 -6.76 -5.51
C LEU A 419 5.48 -6.56 -5.67
N ASP A 420 5.92 -5.33 -5.83
CA ASP A 420 7.28 -4.92 -6.14
C ASP A 420 7.96 -4.10 -5.04
N GLU A 421 7.19 -3.59 -4.08
CA GLU A 421 7.66 -2.85 -2.91
C GLU A 421 7.45 -3.68 -1.63
N GLY A 422 8.45 -3.70 -0.76
CA GLY A 422 8.40 -4.46 0.49
C GLY A 422 7.72 -3.70 1.64
N PRO A 423 7.05 -4.38 2.59
CA PRO A 423 6.65 -5.80 2.54
C PRO A 423 5.62 -6.05 1.43
N ILE A 424 5.71 -7.21 0.78
CA ILE A 424 4.72 -7.63 -0.24
C ILE A 424 3.41 -7.94 0.50
N HIS A 425 2.29 -7.43 -0.02
CA HIS A 425 0.93 -7.75 0.42
C HIS A 425 -0.04 -7.42 -0.70
N SER A 426 -0.24 -8.34 -1.64
CA SER A 426 -0.95 -8.04 -2.87
C SER A 426 -2.35 -7.50 -2.65
N ALA A 427 -2.62 -6.36 -3.29
CA ALA A 427 -3.91 -5.67 -3.20
C ALA A 427 -4.47 -5.43 -4.62
N PRO A 428 -5.48 -6.20 -5.05
CA PRO A 428 -6.27 -5.86 -6.23
C PRO A 428 -6.93 -4.50 -6.09
N PHE A 429 -7.28 -3.87 -7.22
CA PHE A 429 -7.99 -2.58 -7.28
C PHE A 429 -9.47 -2.65 -6.84
N ASP A 430 -9.70 -3.11 -5.62
CA ASP A 430 -10.99 -3.25 -4.98
C ASP A 430 -10.91 -2.71 -3.54
N PRO A 431 -11.72 -1.70 -3.18
CA PRO A 431 -11.66 -1.08 -1.85
C PRO A 431 -11.79 -2.05 -0.69
N ASP A 432 -12.50 -3.17 -0.85
CA ASP A 432 -12.65 -4.13 0.24
C ASP A 432 -11.29 -4.71 0.65
N TYR A 433 -10.41 -5.05 -0.31
CA TYR A 433 -9.05 -5.54 -0.01
C TYR A 433 -8.22 -4.48 0.71
N CYS A 434 -8.26 -3.24 0.22
CA CYS A 434 -7.48 -2.15 0.80
C CYS A 434 -7.88 -1.86 2.24
N LYS A 435 -9.18 -1.93 2.56
CA LYS A 435 -9.72 -1.60 3.89
C LYS A 435 -9.31 -2.60 4.97
N ALA A 436 -8.78 -3.77 4.63
CA ALA A 436 -8.20 -4.66 5.63
C ALA A 436 -6.96 -4.05 6.33
N CYS A 437 -6.28 -3.11 5.66
CA CYS A 437 -5.07 -2.45 6.16
C CYS A 437 -5.22 -0.92 6.25
N HIS A 438 -5.86 -0.31 5.25
CA HIS A 438 -6.06 1.13 5.10
C HIS A 438 -7.42 1.59 5.67
N ASP A 439 -7.88 1.04 6.80
CA ASP A 439 -9.09 1.53 7.48
C ASP A 439 -8.81 2.57 8.58
N TYR A 440 -9.88 2.96 9.26
CA TYR A 440 -9.94 4.05 10.21
C TYR A 440 -9.50 3.68 11.63
N GLN A 441 -9.03 2.46 11.89
CA GLN A 441 -8.72 2.06 13.25
C GLN A 441 -7.31 2.48 13.70
N ARG A 442 -7.29 3.35 14.72
CA ARG A 442 -6.25 3.36 15.75
C ARG A 442 -6.79 2.58 16.95
N TRP A 443 -6.21 1.43 17.27
CA TRP A 443 -6.39 0.80 18.58
C TRP A 443 -5.23 1.21 19.48
N ASN A 444 -5.37 2.31 20.22
CA ASN A 444 -4.53 2.69 21.38
C ASN A 444 -2.99 2.76 21.21
N GLY A 445 -2.42 2.63 20.01
CA GLY A 445 -0.98 2.69 19.75
C GLY A 445 -0.51 3.91 18.98
N THR A 446 0.73 4.33 19.21
CA THR A 446 1.43 5.41 18.49
C THR A 446 2.16 4.89 17.23
N GLY A 447 1.57 3.92 16.52
CA GLY A 447 2.26 3.09 15.52
C GLY A 447 3.19 3.85 14.57
N ASP A 448 4.49 3.59 14.71
CA ASP A 448 5.58 4.40 14.17
C ASP A 448 6.16 3.78 12.88
N LEU A 449 5.31 3.47 11.90
CA LEU A 449 5.77 2.80 10.67
C LEU A 449 6.66 3.69 9.77
N PHE A 450 6.79 4.99 10.06
CA PHE A 450 7.63 5.90 9.26
C PHE A 450 8.44 6.91 10.10
N PRO A 451 9.33 6.44 11.00
CA PRO A 451 10.08 7.30 11.91
C PRO A 451 11.14 8.18 11.21
N ARG A 452 11.40 7.93 9.93
CA ARG A 452 12.53 8.49 9.16
C ARG A 452 12.35 9.94 8.71
N THR A 453 11.26 10.59 9.11
CA THR A 453 10.82 11.89 8.56
C THR A 453 11.06 13.08 9.48
N GLY A 454 11.82 12.91 10.57
CA GLY A 454 12.41 14.04 11.30
C GLY A 454 11.43 14.94 12.06
N GLY A 455 10.21 14.47 12.29
CA GLY A 455 9.32 14.99 13.32
C GLY A 455 8.98 13.86 14.27
N ASN A 456 8.67 14.20 15.52
CA ASN A 456 7.57 13.57 16.23
C ASN A 456 6.50 13.26 15.18
N SER A 457 5.92 12.07 15.22
CA SER A 457 4.85 11.67 14.31
C SER A 457 3.58 12.54 14.48
N THR A 458 3.69 13.78 14.91
CA THR A 458 2.68 14.83 14.88
C THR A 458 2.26 15.29 13.49
N ALA A 459 2.76 14.67 12.40
CA ALA A 459 2.12 14.72 11.07
C ALA A 459 0.73 14.01 11.04
N GLY A 460 0.16 13.73 12.21
CA GLY A 460 -1.11 13.05 12.43
C GLY A 460 -2.36 13.82 12.01
N TRP A 461 -2.25 14.83 11.14
CA TRP A 461 -3.43 15.30 10.43
C TRP A 461 -4.13 14.15 9.67
N ALA A 462 -3.36 13.17 9.18
CA ALA A 462 -3.83 12.02 8.40
C ALA A 462 -3.70 10.63 9.10
N GLY A 463 -3.60 10.56 10.43
CA GLY A 463 -3.63 9.30 11.19
C GLY A 463 -2.33 8.45 11.14
N TYR A 464 -2.16 7.63 12.18
CA TYR A 464 -1.09 6.64 12.41
C TYR A 464 -1.57 5.25 11.95
N GLY A 465 -0.69 4.41 11.39
CA GLY A 465 -1.06 3.18 10.67
C GLY A 465 -1.11 3.41 9.16
N ALA A 466 -1.43 2.39 8.35
CA ALA A 466 -1.59 2.61 6.91
C ALA A 466 -2.63 3.72 6.71
N LYS A 467 -2.29 4.78 5.97
CA LYS A 467 -3.16 5.96 5.82
C LYS A 467 -4.57 5.50 5.42
N PRO A 468 -5.65 6.03 6.05
CA PRO A 468 -7.00 5.67 5.67
C PRO A 468 -7.19 5.78 4.16
N ILE A 469 -7.93 4.84 3.59
CA ILE A 469 -8.02 4.67 2.13
C ILE A 469 -8.50 5.95 1.42
N GLY A 470 -9.37 6.73 2.06
CA GLY A 470 -9.92 7.98 1.51
C GLY A 470 -8.81 8.98 1.15
N PRO A 471 -8.05 9.49 2.14
CA PRO A 471 -6.94 10.40 1.86
C PRO A 471 -5.89 9.82 0.92
N ARG A 472 -5.63 8.50 1.02
CA ARG A 472 -4.64 7.83 0.16
C ARG A 472 -5.06 7.87 -1.31
N VAL A 473 -6.27 7.41 -1.61
CA VAL A 473 -6.78 7.32 -2.98
C VAL A 473 -6.95 8.71 -3.56
N HIS A 474 -7.61 9.64 -2.86
CA HIS A 474 -7.78 10.99 -3.38
C HIS A 474 -6.45 11.71 -3.61
N GLY A 475 -5.52 11.65 -2.65
CA GLY A 475 -4.24 12.33 -2.75
C GLY A 475 -3.38 11.81 -3.90
N VAL A 476 -3.32 10.49 -4.11
CA VAL A 476 -2.61 9.92 -5.28
C VAL A 476 -3.18 10.46 -6.60
N HIS A 477 -4.49 10.58 -6.72
CA HIS A 477 -5.13 11.11 -7.94
C HIS A 477 -5.03 12.64 -8.03
N ARG A 478 -4.89 13.36 -6.91
CA ARG A 478 -4.54 14.78 -6.91
C ARG A 478 -3.09 14.99 -7.36
N GLY A 479 -2.20 14.08 -6.99
CA GLY A 479 -0.87 13.90 -7.56
C GLY A 479 -0.04 15.19 -7.60
N ALA A 480 0.39 15.57 -8.80
CA ALA A 480 1.21 16.75 -9.09
C ALA A 480 0.65 18.10 -8.63
N TYR A 481 -0.58 18.12 -8.12
CA TYR A 481 -1.28 19.34 -7.70
C TYR A 481 -1.55 19.42 -6.19
N LEU A 482 -0.90 18.56 -5.42
CA LEU A 482 -0.87 18.66 -3.96
C LEU A 482 0.08 19.78 -3.53
N ASP A 483 -0.37 20.63 -2.60
CA ASP A 483 0.50 21.62 -1.93
C ASP A 483 1.39 20.94 -0.87
N HIS A 484 0.87 19.87 -0.24
CA HIS A 484 1.48 19.16 0.89
C HIS A 484 1.38 17.63 0.73
N PRO A 485 2.03 17.03 -0.29
CA PRO A 485 2.03 15.59 -0.51
C PRO A 485 2.60 14.76 0.66
N GLU A 486 3.42 15.38 1.51
CA GLU A 486 3.95 14.77 2.74
C GLU A 486 2.84 14.33 3.72
N TYR A 487 1.65 14.93 3.66
CA TYR A 487 0.49 14.53 4.46
C TYR A 487 -0.18 13.26 3.93
N VAL A 488 -0.04 12.99 2.62
CA VAL A 488 -0.65 11.84 1.94
C VAL A 488 0.26 10.61 1.97
N TYR A 489 1.58 10.80 1.94
CA TYR A 489 2.53 9.68 1.95
C TYR A 489 3.77 9.94 2.80
N ALA A 490 3.86 9.24 3.93
CA ALA A 490 5.09 8.98 4.66
C ALA A 490 6.07 10.17 4.79
N GLY A 491 5.55 11.39 4.95
CA GLY A 491 6.37 12.60 5.09
C GLY A 491 7.19 12.97 3.85
N ASP A 492 6.92 12.40 2.66
CA ASP A 492 7.62 12.69 1.41
C ASP A 492 7.00 13.92 0.70
N PRO A 493 7.67 15.08 0.71
CA PRO A 493 7.17 16.30 0.05
C PRO A 493 7.19 16.21 -1.49
N ASN A 494 7.59 15.08 -2.07
CA ASN A 494 7.60 14.84 -3.51
C ASN A 494 6.77 13.61 -3.89
N ALA A 495 5.95 13.09 -2.98
CA ALA A 495 5.08 11.97 -3.28
C ALA A 495 4.11 12.34 -4.42
N PHE A 496 3.96 11.44 -5.38
CA PHE A 496 2.98 11.52 -6.47
C PHE A 496 3.10 12.72 -7.42
N ASN A 497 4.22 13.46 -7.38
CA ASN A 497 4.41 14.66 -8.22
C ASN A 497 4.50 14.35 -9.73
N GLU A 498 4.62 13.08 -10.08
CA GLU A 498 4.59 12.54 -11.43
C GLU A 498 3.18 12.20 -11.90
N ILE A 499 2.22 12.09 -10.98
CA ILE A 499 0.87 11.62 -11.30
C ILE A 499 0.01 12.79 -11.74
N ILE A 500 -0.52 12.70 -12.96
CA ILE A 500 -1.53 13.61 -13.50
C ILE A 500 -2.77 12.77 -13.79
N PHE A 501 -3.87 13.04 -13.07
CA PHE A 501 -5.14 12.34 -13.33
C PHE A 501 -5.70 12.72 -14.71
N PRO A 502 -6.05 11.75 -15.57
CA PRO A 502 -6.44 12.03 -16.95
C PRO A 502 -7.80 12.73 -17.09
N GLN A 503 -8.58 12.78 -16.02
CA GLN A 503 -9.90 13.41 -15.96
C GLN A 503 -9.91 14.62 -15.01
N ASP A 504 -10.99 15.40 -15.01
CA ASP A 504 -11.23 16.35 -13.94
C ASP A 504 -11.49 15.58 -12.64
N ILE A 505 -10.67 15.81 -11.60
CA ILE A 505 -10.76 15.09 -10.33
C ILE A 505 -12.07 15.39 -9.59
N ARG A 506 -12.74 16.49 -9.92
CA ARG A 506 -14.07 16.85 -9.40
C ARG A 506 -15.17 15.95 -9.97
N ASN A 507 -14.90 15.14 -11.00
CA ASN A 507 -15.82 14.12 -11.48
C ASN A 507 -15.89 12.94 -10.49
N CYS A 508 -16.51 13.17 -9.33
CA CYS A 508 -16.63 12.19 -8.25
C CYS A 508 -17.29 10.89 -8.72
N THR A 509 -18.24 10.98 -9.66
CA THR A 509 -18.97 9.82 -10.20
C THR A 509 -18.11 8.84 -10.97
N LYS A 510 -16.87 9.23 -11.32
CA LYS A 510 -15.91 8.30 -11.94
C LYS A 510 -15.58 7.12 -11.00
N CYS A 511 -15.50 7.37 -9.69
CA CYS A 511 -15.26 6.35 -8.66
C CYS A 511 -16.51 6.12 -7.77
N HIS A 512 -17.31 7.15 -7.56
CA HIS A 512 -18.51 7.12 -6.72
C HIS A 512 -19.80 7.09 -7.56
N SER A 513 -20.01 6.02 -8.33
CA SER A 513 -21.21 5.82 -9.15
C SER A 513 -22.46 5.51 -8.32
N ALA A 514 -23.63 5.44 -8.96
CA ALA A 514 -24.93 5.29 -8.29
C ALA A 514 -25.10 3.98 -7.49
N ASP A 515 -24.29 2.96 -7.81
CA ASP A 515 -24.19 1.68 -7.11
C ASP A 515 -23.34 1.74 -5.83
N THR A 516 -22.68 2.88 -5.56
CA THR A 516 -21.90 3.11 -4.32
C THR A 516 -22.76 3.67 -3.18
N THR A 517 -22.18 3.79 -1.98
CA THR A 517 -22.87 4.28 -0.78
C THR A 517 -23.44 5.70 -0.91
N GLY A 518 -22.91 6.54 -1.82
CA GLY A 518 -23.27 7.96 -1.91
C GLY A 518 -22.74 8.84 -0.78
N THR A 519 -21.96 8.27 0.15
CA THR A 519 -21.49 8.95 1.37
C THR A 519 -20.55 10.11 1.09
N TRP A 520 -19.94 10.17 -0.10
CA TRP A 520 -19.16 11.32 -0.56
C TRP A 520 -19.97 12.62 -0.62
N LYS A 521 -21.31 12.55 -0.75
CA LYS A 521 -22.20 13.71 -0.72
C LYS A 521 -22.69 14.06 0.68
N THR A 522 -22.97 13.04 1.49
CA THR A 522 -23.72 13.20 2.74
C THR A 522 -22.80 13.32 3.96
N ASN A 523 -21.57 12.76 3.89
CA ASN A 523 -20.69 12.61 5.03
C ASN A 523 -19.31 13.27 4.76
N PRO A 524 -19.26 14.59 4.49
CA PRO A 524 -17.99 15.31 4.34
C PRO A 524 -17.19 15.20 5.65
N ASN A 525 -15.90 14.89 5.53
CA ASN A 525 -14.99 14.76 6.66
C ASN A 525 -13.60 15.25 6.29
N ARG A 526 -12.87 15.77 7.28
CA ARG A 526 -11.55 16.36 7.10
C ARG A 526 -10.57 15.44 6.38
N LEU A 527 -10.58 14.13 6.65
CA LEU A 527 -9.61 13.16 6.12
C LEU A 527 -9.75 12.98 4.61
N ALA A 528 -10.98 12.94 4.09
CA ALA A 528 -11.21 12.83 2.66
C ALA A 528 -11.06 14.17 1.92
N CYS A 529 -11.34 15.30 2.59
CA CYS A 529 -11.27 16.63 1.98
C CYS A 529 -9.83 17.12 1.85
N SER A 530 -9.00 16.92 2.88
CA SER A 530 -7.63 17.44 2.90
C SER A 530 -6.72 16.81 1.87
N SER A 531 -7.03 15.62 1.40
CA SER A 531 -6.22 14.94 0.38
C SER A 531 -6.29 15.59 -0.99
N CYS A 532 -7.19 16.56 -1.19
CA CYS A 532 -7.21 17.42 -2.37
C CYS A 532 -7.12 18.90 -2.02
N HIS A 533 -7.62 19.28 -0.83
CA HIS A 533 -7.60 20.63 -0.29
C HIS A 533 -6.58 20.72 0.85
N ASP A 534 -5.30 20.65 0.50
CA ASP A 534 -4.20 20.52 1.45
C ASP A 534 -3.49 21.83 1.79
N SER A 535 -3.82 22.95 1.13
CA SER A 535 -3.24 24.26 1.49
C SER A 535 -3.36 24.56 2.99
N ALA A 536 -2.38 25.27 3.57
CA ALA A 536 -2.37 25.63 4.98
C ALA A 536 -3.67 26.30 5.48
N LYS A 537 -4.30 27.13 4.63
CA LYS A 537 -5.59 27.78 4.94
C LYS A 537 -6.73 26.77 5.01
N ALA A 538 -6.79 25.84 4.07
CA ALA A 538 -7.82 24.81 4.04
C ALA A 538 -7.70 23.84 5.22
N ILE A 539 -6.48 23.39 5.51
CA ILE A 539 -6.17 22.54 6.67
C ILE A 539 -6.57 23.24 7.98
N SER A 540 -6.16 24.50 8.16
CA SER A 540 -6.52 25.28 9.35
C SER A 540 -8.04 25.46 9.49
N HIS A 541 -8.75 25.71 8.39
CA HIS A 541 -10.21 25.77 8.39
C HIS A 541 -10.82 24.45 8.87
N MET A 542 -10.38 23.32 8.31
CA MET A 542 -10.87 21.99 8.67
C MET A 542 -10.60 21.66 10.15
N ASP A 543 -9.44 22.03 10.69
CA ASP A 543 -9.14 21.84 12.12
C ASP A 543 -10.09 22.60 13.04
N LEU A 544 -10.49 23.81 12.66
CA LEU A 544 -11.49 24.59 13.40
C LEU A 544 -12.89 23.98 13.33
N GLN A 545 -13.17 23.12 12.34
CA GLN A 545 -14.48 22.46 12.17
C GLN A 545 -14.53 21.05 12.80
N VAL A 546 -13.55 20.71 13.64
CA VAL A 546 -13.43 19.37 14.20
C VAL A 546 -13.22 19.46 15.70
N LYS A 547 -14.13 18.87 16.47
CA LYS A 547 -13.95 18.75 17.92
C LYS A 547 -13.21 17.46 18.24
N ASN A 548 -12.07 17.57 18.91
CA ASN A 548 -11.41 16.41 19.51
C ASN A 548 -11.99 16.15 20.92
N PRO A 549 -12.70 15.03 21.15
CA PRO A 549 -13.23 14.72 22.48
C PRO A 549 -12.15 14.34 23.50
N ASN A 550 -10.93 13.99 23.06
CA ASN A 550 -9.80 13.70 23.92
C ASN A 550 -8.61 14.62 23.59
N PRO A 551 -8.51 15.81 24.20
CA PRO A 551 -7.43 16.76 23.91
C PRO A 551 -6.02 16.22 24.18
N ALA A 552 -5.87 15.24 25.07
CA ALA A 552 -4.59 14.58 25.35
C ALA A 552 -4.15 13.64 24.22
N ASP A 553 -5.08 13.22 23.37
CA ASP A 553 -4.80 12.50 22.13
C ASP A 553 -5.17 13.39 20.93
N PRO A 554 -4.26 14.25 20.45
CA PRO A 554 -4.51 15.06 19.27
C PRO A 554 -4.87 14.26 18.01
N TYR A 555 -4.93 12.92 18.02
CA TYR A 555 -5.28 12.11 16.86
C TYR A 555 -6.46 11.16 17.09
N ASP A 556 -7.31 11.46 18.08
CA ASP A 556 -8.49 10.67 18.41
C ASP A 556 -9.40 10.46 17.18
N VAL A 557 -9.69 9.20 16.86
CA VAL A 557 -10.57 8.81 15.75
C VAL A 557 -12.04 9.15 16.02
N ARG A 558 -12.41 9.44 17.28
CA ARG A 558 -13.75 9.88 17.71
C ARG A 558 -13.97 11.38 17.52
N ARG A 559 -13.08 12.05 16.80
CA ARG A 559 -13.23 13.44 16.38
C ARG A 559 -14.60 13.66 15.74
N VAL A 560 -15.28 14.72 16.17
CA VAL A 560 -16.62 15.07 15.69
C VAL A 560 -16.48 16.07 14.55
N GLU A 561 -16.91 15.67 13.37
CA GLU A 561 -16.94 16.49 12.15
C GLU A 561 -18.17 17.40 12.14
N THR A 562 -17.98 18.72 12.01
CA THR A 562 -19.10 19.67 11.79
C THR A 562 -19.21 20.12 10.34
N CYS A 563 -18.42 19.52 9.44
CA CYS A 563 -18.36 19.83 8.02
C CYS A 563 -19.74 19.86 7.35
N ALA A 564 -20.62 18.91 7.69
CA ALA A 564 -21.95 18.77 7.08
C ALA A 564 -22.89 19.95 7.33
N VAL A 565 -22.60 20.81 8.32
CA VAL A 565 -23.38 22.03 8.59
C VAL A 565 -23.35 22.97 7.38
N CYS A 566 -22.20 23.10 6.72
CA CYS A 566 -22.01 23.99 5.57
C CYS A 566 -21.84 23.22 4.24
N HIS A 567 -21.24 22.02 4.30
CA HIS A 567 -20.91 21.20 3.12
C HIS A 567 -21.82 19.99 2.90
N GLY A 568 -22.83 19.78 3.76
CA GLY A 568 -23.79 18.69 3.61
C GLY A 568 -24.77 18.92 2.46
N LEU A 569 -25.53 17.88 2.10
CA LEU A 569 -26.55 17.92 1.05
C LEU A 569 -27.53 19.09 1.26
N GLY A 570 -27.82 19.83 0.20
CA GLY A 570 -28.77 20.95 0.22
C GLY A 570 -28.21 22.27 0.76
N ARG A 571 -27.03 22.28 1.40
CA ARG A 571 -26.36 23.51 1.88
C ARG A 571 -25.76 24.32 0.75
N ASP A 572 -25.39 25.57 1.03
CA ASP A 572 -24.85 26.50 0.02
C ASP A 572 -23.52 26.01 -0.56
N PHE A 573 -22.69 25.37 0.26
CA PHE A 573 -21.40 24.80 -0.14
C PHE A 573 -21.42 23.27 -0.20
N ALA A 574 -22.59 22.68 -0.48
CA ALA A 574 -22.76 21.24 -0.59
C ALA A 574 -21.74 20.62 -1.56
N VAL A 575 -21.17 19.47 -1.21
CA VAL A 575 -20.11 18.79 -1.99
C VAL A 575 -20.52 18.60 -3.45
N ASP A 576 -21.76 18.21 -3.70
CA ASP A 576 -22.30 17.97 -5.04
C ASP A 576 -22.55 19.24 -5.85
N LYS A 577 -22.72 20.40 -5.19
CA LYS A 577 -22.81 21.70 -5.85
C LYS A 577 -21.43 22.22 -6.26
N VAL A 578 -20.46 22.20 -5.34
CA VAL A 578 -19.13 22.82 -5.55
C VAL A 578 -18.18 21.98 -6.40
N HIS A 579 -18.38 20.66 -6.45
CA HIS A 579 -17.67 19.75 -7.35
C HIS A 579 -18.47 19.42 -8.61
N ASN A 580 -19.57 20.12 -8.88
CA ASN A 580 -20.36 19.89 -10.08
C ASN A 580 -19.51 20.20 -11.32
N VAL A 581 -19.38 19.20 -12.18
CA VAL A 581 -18.68 19.31 -13.46
C VAL A 581 -19.69 19.14 -14.58
N SER A 582 -19.85 20.20 -15.39
CA SER A 582 -20.64 20.15 -16.62
C SER A 582 -19.71 20.06 -17.83
N ASN A 583 -20.11 19.27 -18.82
CA ASN A 583 -19.43 19.22 -20.11
C ASN A 583 -19.48 20.60 -20.80
N PRO A 584 -18.37 21.15 -21.34
CA PRO A 584 -17.02 20.57 -21.43
C PRO A 584 -16.23 20.61 -20.12
N PHE A 585 -15.65 19.47 -19.76
CA PHE A 585 -14.80 19.30 -18.58
C PHE A 585 -13.53 20.15 -18.70
N LYS A 586 -13.55 21.35 -18.09
CA LYS A 586 -12.37 22.21 -17.95
C LYS A 586 -11.94 22.21 -16.47
N PRO A 587 -10.88 21.46 -16.11
CA PRO A 587 -10.31 21.55 -14.77
C PRO A 587 -9.89 23.00 -14.46
N PRO A 588 -10.06 23.48 -13.22
CA PRO A 588 -9.66 24.82 -12.81
C PRO A 588 -8.15 24.90 -12.53
N TYR A 589 -7.42 23.80 -12.69
CA TYR A 589 -5.98 23.69 -12.50
C TYR A 589 -5.27 23.39 -13.84
N PRO A 590 -4.02 23.86 -14.04
CA PRO A 590 -3.26 23.60 -15.26
C PRO A 590 -3.09 22.10 -15.50
N ARG A 591 -3.20 21.59 -16.74
CA ARG A 591 -2.87 20.19 -17.06
C ARG A 591 -1.37 19.96 -17.29
N GLU A 592 -0.54 20.85 -16.75
CA GLU A 592 0.91 20.86 -16.93
C GLU A 592 1.57 20.59 -15.59
N ARG A 593 2.67 19.83 -15.60
CA ARG A 593 3.59 19.77 -14.47
C ARG A 593 4.26 21.14 -14.41
N GLU A 594 4.05 21.90 -13.34
CA GLU A 594 4.94 23.04 -13.09
C GLU A 594 6.36 22.47 -12.93
N GLN A 595 7.29 22.98 -13.75
CA GLN A 595 8.64 22.42 -13.94
C GLN A 595 9.50 22.57 -12.69
#